data_AF-A0A450WZ36-F1
#
_entry.id   AF-A0A450WZ36-F1
#
_cell.length_a   1.000
_cell.length_b   1.000
_cell.length_c   1.000
_cell.angle_alpha   90.00
_cell.angle_beta   90.00
_cell.angle_gamma   90.00
#
_symmetry.space_group_name_H-M   'P 1'
#
loop_
_entity.id
_entity.type
_entity.pdbx_description
1 polymer ?
#
loop_
_entity_poly.entity_id
_entity_poly.type
_entity_poly.pdbx_seq_one_letter_code
_entity_poly.pdbx_strand_id
1 'polypeptide(L)' 'MIPRKSNSTIGNADMDWGLYEYRRLVENLLARIKHFRAIATRYDKPKRNYESMLALACGLLWLPM' A
#
# COMPACT_ATOMS: atom_id res chain seq x y z
N MET A 1 15.08 3.63 3.39
CA MET A 1 15.72 2.31 3.16
C MET A 1 15.32 1.38 4.29
N ILE A 2 14.80 0.19 3.98
CA ILE A 2 14.40 -0.78 5.00
C ILE A 2 15.68 -1.35 5.62
N PRO A 3 15.80 -1.28 6.95
CA PRO A 3 16.95 -1.84 7.65
C PRO A 3 17.03 -3.34 7.38
N ARG A 4 18.22 -3.84 7.05
CA ARG A 4 18.44 -5.28 6.99
C ARG A 4 18.38 -5.87 8.39
N LYS A 5 17.93 -7.12 8.46
CA LYS A 5 18.10 -7.95 9.64
C LYS A 5 19.60 -8.18 9.84
N SER A 6 20.06 -8.06 11.09
CA SER A 6 21.48 -8.12 11.46
C SER A 6 22.18 -9.44 11.09
N ASN A 7 21.43 -10.54 10.95
CA ASN A 7 21.95 -11.86 10.59
C ASN A 7 21.80 -12.22 9.10
N SER A 8 21.47 -11.26 8.23
CA SER A 8 21.27 -11.53 6.79
C SER A 8 22.61 -11.66 6.06
N THR A 9 22.93 -12.88 5.61
CA THR A 9 24.11 -13.19 4.80
C THR A 9 23.99 -12.77 3.34
N ILE A 10 22.77 -12.61 2.82
CA ILE A 10 22.49 -12.14 1.44
C ILE A 10 22.42 -10.61 1.44
N GLY A 11 23.27 -9.96 0.63
CA GLY A 11 23.33 -8.49 0.46
C GLY A 11 22.25 -7.93 -0.48
N ASN A 12 22.14 -6.60 -0.57
CA ASN A 12 21.21 -5.91 -1.48
C ASN A 12 21.79 -5.69 -2.89
N ALA A 13 22.77 -6.48 -3.31
CA ALA A 13 23.44 -6.30 -4.61
C ALA A 13 22.47 -6.49 -5.80
N ASP A 14 21.45 -7.33 -5.61
CA ASP A 14 20.40 -7.62 -6.60
C ASP A 14 19.17 -6.69 -6.47
N MET A 15 19.17 -5.76 -5.50
CA MET A 15 18.01 -4.90 -5.27
C MET A 15 17.95 -3.77 -6.30
N ASP A 16 16.90 -3.74 -7.10
CA ASP A 16 16.61 -2.62 -7.97
C ASP A 16 16.18 -1.39 -7.15
N TRP A 17 17.10 -0.44 -7.01
CA TRP A 17 16.88 0.78 -6.22
C TRP A 17 15.81 1.70 -6.83
N GLY A 18 15.61 1.64 -8.15
CA GLY A 18 14.55 2.38 -8.82
C GLY A 18 13.16 1.88 -8.42
N LEU A 19 12.95 0.57 -8.49
CA LEU A 19 11.74 -0.10 -8.02
C LEU A 19 11.50 0.12 -6.53
N TYR A 20 12.57 0.12 -5.74
CA TYR A 20 12.51 0.41 -4.31
C TYR A 20 12.02 1.83 -4.02
N GLU A 21 12.31 2.83 -4.88
CA GLU A 21 11.82 4.19 -4.70
C GLU A 21 10.29 4.27 -4.86
N TYR A 22 9.74 3.57 -5.86
CA TYR A 22 8.29 3.53 -6.11
C TYR A 22 7.50 2.92 -4.96
N ARG A 23 8.13 2.04 -4.15
CA ARG A 23 7.50 1.47 -2.96
C ARG A 23 6.95 2.53 -2.02
N ARG A 24 7.66 3.65 -1.83
CA ARG A 24 7.21 4.76 -0.96
C ARG A 24 5.86 5.31 -1.40
N LEU A 25 5.64 5.43 -2.72
CA LEU A 25 4.38 5.92 -3.27
C LEU A 25 3.23 4.95 -2.97
N VAL A 26 3.48 3.64 -3.13
CA VAL A 26 2.51 2.59 -2.82
C VAL A 26 2.20 2.56 -1.31
N GLU A 27 3.21 2.62 -0.45
CA GLU A 27 3.03 2.64 1.02
C GLU A 27 2.25 3.88 1.48
N ASN A 28 2.53 5.05 0.90
CA ASN A 28 1.77 6.27 1.18
C ASN A 28 0.30 6.15 0.75
N LEU A 29 0.04 5.57 -0.42
CA LEU A 29 -1.33 5.33 -0.88
C LEU A 29 -2.07 4.39 0.09
N LEU A 30 -1.45 3.28 0.48
CA LEU A 30 -2.04 2.32 1.42
C LEU A 30 -2.28 2.93 2.80
N ALA A 31 -1.38 3.80 3.28
CA ALA A 31 -1.58 4.54 4.52
C ALA A 31 -2.84 5.43 4.43
N ARG A 32 -3.02 6.13 3.30
CA ARG A 32 -4.20 6.97 3.07
C ARG A 32 -5.49 6.16 2.98
N ILE A 33 -5.47 5.02 2.31
CA ILE A 33 -6.62 4.11 2.20
C ILE A 33 -7.06 3.58 3.57
N LYS A 34 -6.11 3.34 4.49
CA LYS A 34 -6.43 2.87 5.85
C LYS A 34 -7.17 3.89 6.73
N HIS A 35 -7.24 5.16 6.35
CA HIS A 35 -8.09 6.13 7.05
C HIS A 35 -9.59 5.84 6.86
N PHE A 36 -9.97 5.19 5.78
CA PHE A 36 -11.35 4.75 5.56
C PHE A 36 -11.64 3.54 6.46
N ARG A 37 -12.32 3.80 7.59
CA ARG A 37 -12.63 2.79 8.62
C ARG A 37 -13.23 1.50 8.04
N ALA A 38 -14.14 1.62 7.07
CA ALA A 38 -14.81 0.48 6.47
C ALA A 38 -13.87 -0.42 5.64
N ILE A 39 -12.84 0.16 5.02
CA ILE A 39 -11.78 -0.59 4.32
C ILE A 39 -10.81 -1.19 5.34
N ALA A 40 -10.39 -0.42 6.34
CA ALA A 40 -9.42 -0.85 7.35
C ALA A 40 -9.92 -2.03 8.21
N THR A 41 -11.19 -2.01 8.58
CA THR A 41 -11.83 -3.08 9.37
C THR A 41 -12.41 -4.20 8.51
N ARG A 42 -12.44 -4.03 7.18
CA ARG A 42 -13.05 -4.96 6.22
C ARG A 42 -14.48 -5.34 6.64
N TYR A 43 -15.34 -4.33 6.82
CA TYR A 43 -16.74 -4.56 7.19
C TYR A 43 -17.54 -5.29 6.11
N ASP A 44 -17.24 -5.02 4.84
CA ASP A 44 -17.87 -5.71 3.72
C ASP A 44 -17.43 -7.18 3.64
N LYS A 45 -18.34 -8.09 4.04
CA LYS A 45 -18.15 -9.54 3.91
C LYS A 45 -18.06 -10.01 2.45
N PRO A 46 -18.91 -9.52 1.52
CA PRO A 46 -18.80 -9.92 0.13
C PRO A 46 -17.55 -9.28 -0.50
N LYS A 47 -16.73 -10.12 -1.15
CA LYS A 47 -15.52 -9.65 -1.84
C LYS A 47 -15.82 -8.53 -2.84
N ARG A 48 -16.91 -8.65 -3.62
CA ARG A 48 -17.35 -7.65 -4.60
C ARG A 48 -17.60 -6.27 -3.98
N ASN A 49 -18.22 -6.23 -2.80
CA ASN A 49 -18.54 -4.96 -2.14
C ASN A 49 -17.26 -4.30 -1.62
N TYR A 50 -16.36 -5.09 -1.01
CA TYR A 50 -15.06 -4.61 -0.58
C TYR A 50 -14.23 -4.04 -1.75
N GLU A 51 -14.20 -4.74 -2.88
CA GLU A 51 -13.51 -4.27 -4.10
C GLU A 51 -14.11 -2.96 -4.63
N SER A 52 -15.43 -2.85 -4.64
CA SER A 52 -16.12 -1.62 -5.06
C SER A 52 -15.77 -0.44 -4.16
N MET A 53 -15.74 -0.66 -2.84
CA MET A 53 -15.39 0.37 -1.87
C MET A 53 -13.91 0.80 -1.96
N LEU A 54 -13.01 -0.15 -2.22
CA LEU A 54 -11.60 0.13 -2.48
C LEU A 54 -11.43 0.98 -3.75
N ALA A 55 -12.13 0.63 -4.83
CA ALA A 55 -12.09 1.39 -6.08
C ALA A 55 -12.58 2.83 -5.89
N LEU A 56 -13.66 3.02 -5.13
CA LEU A 56 -14.16 4.35 -4.78
C LEU A 56 -13.14 5.15 -3.97
N ALA A 57 -12.50 4.56 -2.96
CA ALA A 57 -11.47 5.24 -2.18
C ALA A 57 -10.25 5.63 -3.03
N CYS A 58 -9.82 4.77 -3.96
CA CYS A 58 -8.77 5.11 -4.91
C CYS A 58 -9.17 6.27 -5.83
N GLY A 59 -10.42 6.27 -6.33
CA GLY A 59 -10.95 7.38 -7.15
C GLY A 59 -10.98 8.71 -6.39
N LEU A 60 -11.41 8.71 -5.13
CA LEU A 60 -11.41 9.88 -4.26
C LEU A 60 -10.00 10.40 -3.97
N LEU A 61 -9.00 9.52 -3.84
CA LEU A 61 -7.61 9.89 -3.63
C LEU A 61 -6.93 10.45 -4.90
N TRP A 62 -7.44 10.06 -6.08
CA TRP A 62 -6.90 10.49 -7.38
C TRP A 62 -7.39 11.88 -7.79
N LEU A 63 -8.61 12.25 -7.40
CA LEU A 63 -9.18 13.56 -7.72
C LEU A 63 -8.46 14.66 -6.92
N PRO A 64 -7.95 15.72 -7.59
CA PRO A 64 -7.55 16.94 -6.90
C PRO A 64 -8.84 17.65 -6.45
N MET A 65 -9.14 17.54 -5.16
CA MET A 65 -10.20 18.33 -4.51
C MET A 65 -9.70 19.74 -4.21
#